data_AF-A0A1Y4W525-F1
#
_entry.id   AF-A0A1Y4W525-F1
#
_cell.length_a   1.000
_cell.length_b   1.000
_cell.length_c   1.000
_cell.angle_alpha   90.00
_cell.angle_beta   90.00
_cell.angle_gamma   90.00
#
_symmetry.space_group_name_H-M   'P 1'
#
loop_
_entity.id
_entity.type
_entity.pdbx_description
1 polymer ?
#
loop_
_entity_poly.entity_id
_entity_poly.type
_entity_poly.pdbx_seq_one_letter_code
_entity_poly.pdbx_strand_id
1 'polypeptide(L)'
;MNYTIQSKSDLSAGAMLVVTFPEEELDRKALETIQFDPPGFLVPFRHRSVNGQVECTYQLGSRTKLQYRFGSRSPRDYVAFWEQVLQPLLDCGDWFLTPYSFVMDPQYLFVDRQGGEVSYLYIPSKEPCSDYGTLCSLVAELSRRNGVTDPALENKVLRAIMQDFRPKEFLGMLRQAMRDAPAPQPAAPAPAPAP
;
A
#
# COMPACT_ATOMS: atom_id res chain seq x y z
N MET A 1 15.92 -14.91 -1.06
CA MET A 1 14.95 -15.23 -2.12
C MET A 1 15.14 -14.43 -3.40
N ASN A 2 15.12 -15.12 -4.55
CA ASN A 2 15.09 -14.50 -5.89
C ASN A 2 13.73 -14.74 -6.55
N TYR A 3 13.06 -13.68 -6.98
CA TYR A 3 11.82 -13.76 -7.75
C TYR A 3 11.88 -12.80 -8.95
N THR A 4 11.01 -13.02 -9.92
CA THR A 4 10.86 -12.12 -11.07
C THR A 4 9.43 -11.65 -11.20
N ILE A 5 9.22 -10.42 -11.69
CA ILE A 5 7.90 -9.89 -12.04
C ILE A 5 7.87 -9.58 -13.53
N GLN A 6 6.86 -10.08 -14.24
CA GLN A 6 6.64 -9.83 -15.66
C GLN A 6 5.24 -9.28 -15.89
N SER A 7 5.12 -8.22 -16.68
CA SER A 7 3.82 -7.74 -17.16
C SER A 7 3.34 -8.59 -18.33
N LYS A 8 2.11 -9.07 -18.27
CA LYS A 8 1.42 -9.73 -19.38
C LYS A 8 0.09 -9.04 -19.63
N SER A 9 -0.25 -8.89 -20.91
CA SER A 9 -1.50 -8.29 -21.35
C SER A 9 -2.21 -9.31 -22.22
N ASP A 10 -3.41 -9.71 -21.84
CA ASP A 10 -4.27 -10.54 -22.69
C ASP A 10 -5.54 -9.73 -23.01
N LEU A 11 -5.92 -9.70 -24.28
CA LEU A 11 -7.13 -9.00 -24.74
C LEU A 11 -8.40 -9.52 -24.07
N SER A 12 -8.40 -10.77 -23.59
CA SER A 12 -9.52 -11.43 -22.92
C SER A 12 -9.45 -11.37 -21.39
N ALA A 13 -8.26 -11.40 -20.79
CA ALA A 13 -8.08 -11.46 -19.33
C ALA A 13 -7.62 -10.12 -18.70
N GLY A 14 -7.33 -9.11 -19.51
CA GLY A 14 -6.86 -7.80 -19.07
C GLY A 14 -5.37 -7.77 -18.72
N ALA A 15 -4.95 -6.73 -18.01
CA ALA A 15 -3.58 -6.57 -17.54
C ALA A 15 -3.31 -7.49 -16.34
N MET A 16 -2.23 -8.25 -16.42
CA MET A 16 -1.80 -9.22 -15.40
C MET A 16 -0.32 -9.03 -15.08
N LEU A 17 0.04 -9.42 -13.87
CA LEU A 17 1.44 -9.58 -13.48
C LEU A 17 1.72 -11.04 -13.16
N VAL A 18 2.83 -11.56 -13.66
CA VAL A 18 3.29 -12.91 -13.33
C VAL A 18 4.50 -12.78 -12.45
N VAL A 19 4.43 -13.37 -11.26
CA VAL A 19 5.55 -13.53 -10.35
C VAL A 19 6.00 -14.97 -10.38
N THR A 20 7.30 -15.20 -10.56
CA THR A 20 7.89 -16.54 -10.59
C THR A 20 9.00 -16.67 -9.57
N PHE A 21 9.00 -17.77 -8.81
CA PHE A 21 10.02 -18.12 -7.81
C PHE A 21 10.12 -19.66 -7.66
N PRO A 22 11.20 -20.20 -7.04
CA PRO A 22 11.39 -21.64 -6.92
C PRO A 22 10.31 -22.35 -6.08
N GLU A 23 9.87 -23.52 -6.53
CA GLU A 23 8.79 -24.27 -5.87
C GLU A 23 9.16 -24.78 -4.47
N GLU A 24 10.44 -25.09 -4.24
CA GLU A 24 10.97 -25.49 -2.94
C GLU A 24 10.83 -24.38 -1.89
N GLU A 25 10.74 -23.11 -2.31
CA GLU A 25 10.56 -21.96 -1.45
C GLU A 25 9.08 -21.68 -1.13
N LEU A 26 8.12 -22.37 -1.76
CA LEU A 26 6.69 -22.15 -1.55
C LEU A 26 6.26 -22.29 -0.08
N ASP A 27 5.69 -21.22 0.46
CA ASP A 27 4.94 -21.27 1.72
C ASP A 27 3.51 -21.72 1.43
N ARG A 28 3.29 -23.03 1.60
CA ARG A 28 1.98 -23.65 1.42
C ARG A 28 0.93 -23.12 2.40
N LYS A 29 1.31 -22.77 3.63
CA LYS A 29 0.36 -22.29 4.63
C LYS A 29 -0.16 -20.91 4.26
N ALA A 30 0.74 -20.01 3.86
CA ALA A 30 0.35 -18.69 3.39
C ALA A 30 -0.52 -18.80 2.13
N LEU A 31 -0.14 -19.65 1.17
CA LEU A 31 -0.92 -19.88 -0.04
C LEU A 31 -2.33 -20.41 0.24
N GLU A 32 -2.45 -21.44 1.09
CA GLU A 32 -3.74 -22.03 1.48
C GLU A 32 -4.61 -21.02 2.23
N THR A 33 -4.02 -20.22 3.12
CA THR A 33 -4.74 -19.17 3.85
C THR A 33 -5.33 -18.13 2.90
N ILE A 34 -4.54 -17.64 1.94
CA ILE A 34 -4.99 -16.67 0.94
C ILE A 34 -6.09 -17.26 0.02
N GLN A 35 -6.00 -18.56 -0.32
CA GLN A 35 -7.01 -19.21 -1.16
C GLN A 35 -8.34 -19.44 -0.42
N PHE A 36 -8.27 -19.70 0.88
CA PHE A 36 -9.45 -19.94 1.71
C PHE A 36 -10.19 -18.63 2.03
N ASP A 37 -9.45 -17.60 2.46
CA ASP A 37 -9.99 -16.29 2.81
C ASP A 37 -9.06 -15.18 2.31
N PRO A 38 -9.25 -14.68 1.07
CA PRO A 38 -8.36 -13.70 0.48
C PRO A 38 -8.55 -12.31 1.12
N PRO A 39 -7.49 -11.71 1.70
CA PRO A 39 -7.57 -10.34 2.22
C PRO A 39 -7.85 -9.30 1.12
N GLY A 40 -8.68 -8.30 1.43
CA GLY A 40 -9.06 -7.23 0.47
C GLY A 40 -7.87 -6.39 -0.04
N PHE A 41 -6.85 -6.23 0.81
CA PHE A 41 -5.62 -5.52 0.48
C PHE A 41 -4.65 -6.32 -0.41
N LEU A 42 -5.01 -7.54 -0.86
CA LEU A 42 -4.24 -8.28 -1.85
C LEU A 42 -4.81 -8.10 -3.25
N VAL A 43 -3.90 -8.05 -4.23
CA VAL A 43 -4.29 -8.32 -5.61
C VAL A 43 -4.55 -9.83 -5.73
N PRO A 44 -5.75 -10.27 -6.15
CA PRO A 44 -6.05 -11.68 -6.32
C PRO A 44 -5.11 -12.32 -7.33
N PHE A 45 -4.70 -13.56 -7.09
CA PHE A 45 -3.86 -14.30 -8.03
C PHE A 45 -4.27 -15.76 -8.14
N ARG A 46 -3.92 -16.36 -9.27
CA ARG A 46 -3.91 -17.81 -9.47
C ARG A 46 -2.47 -18.29 -9.42
N HIS A 47 -2.24 -19.51 -8.96
CA HIS A 47 -0.91 -20.11 -8.96
C HIS A 47 -0.88 -21.40 -9.80
N ARG A 48 0.30 -21.75 -10.30
CA ARG A 48 0.61 -23.07 -10.84
C ARG A 48 2.07 -23.41 -10.59
N SER A 49 2.36 -24.70 -10.41
CA SER A 49 3.75 -25.20 -10.42
C SER A 49 4.08 -25.75 -11.80
N VAL A 50 5.16 -25.27 -12.42
CA VAL A 50 5.65 -25.74 -13.72
C VAL A 50 7.18 -25.76 -13.68
N ASN A 51 7.79 -26.89 -14.04
CA ASN A 51 9.25 -27.05 -14.13
C ASN A 51 10.02 -26.63 -12.86
N GLY A 52 9.50 -26.97 -11.67
CA GLY A 52 10.12 -26.61 -10.38
C GLY A 52 10.04 -25.13 -10.02
N GLN A 53 9.18 -24.37 -10.69
CA GLN A 53 8.89 -22.98 -10.38
C GLN A 53 7.41 -22.82 -10.04
N VAL A 54 7.10 -21.95 -9.09
CA VAL A 54 5.74 -21.47 -8.83
C VAL A 54 5.54 -20.19 -9.63
N GLU A 55 4.47 -20.15 -10.42
CA GLU A 55 4.02 -18.95 -11.10
C GLU A 55 2.72 -18.44 -10.47
N CYS A 56 2.77 -17.25 -9.88
CA CYS A 56 1.61 -16.51 -9.38
C CYS A 56 1.18 -15.47 -10.43
N THR A 57 0.02 -15.68 -11.04
CA THR A 57 -0.60 -14.74 -12.00
C THR A 57 -1.62 -13.86 -11.29
N TYR A 58 -1.24 -12.61 -11.07
CA TYR A 58 -2.05 -11.59 -10.42
C TYR A 58 -3.00 -10.92 -11.40
N GLN A 59 -4.25 -10.81 -10.98
CA GLN A 59 -5.37 -10.28 -11.76
C GLN A 59 -5.67 -8.86 -11.30
N LEU A 60 -5.19 -7.87 -12.06
CA LEU A 60 -5.34 -6.46 -11.69
C LEU A 60 -6.81 -5.99 -11.77
N GLY A 61 -7.59 -6.55 -12.70
CA GLY A 61 -8.98 -6.17 -12.91
C GLY A 61 -9.10 -4.67 -13.21
N SER A 62 -9.92 -3.96 -12.42
CA SER A 62 -10.08 -2.49 -12.55
C SER A 62 -9.08 -1.67 -11.74
N ARG A 63 -8.09 -2.30 -11.09
CA ARG A 63 -7.09 -1.60 -10.28
C ARG A 63 -6.13 -0.82 -11.19
N THR A 64 -5.75 0.37 -10.75
CA THR A 64 -4.73 1.18 -11.41
C THR A 64 -3.49 1.30 -10.52
N LYS A 65 -2.35 1.66 -11.10
CA LYS A 65 -1.13 1.89 -10.31
C LYS A 65 -1.33 3.09 -9.39
N LEU A 66 -0.92 2.95 -8.13
CA LEU A 66 -0.99 4.02 -7.13
C LEU A 66 -0.24 5.27 -7.57
N GLN A 67 0.86 5.11 -8.31
CA GLN A 67 1.66 6.22 -8.82
C GLN A 67 0.90 7.21 -9.70
N TYR A 68 -0.20 6.80 -10.33
CA TYR A 68 -1.04 7.69 -11.13
C TYR A 68 -1.85 8.68 -10.28
N ARG A 69 -1.91 8.46 -8.96
CA ARG A 69 -2.58 9.32 -7.99
C ARG A 69 -1.60 10.09 -7.12
N PHE A 70 -0.31 10.11 -7.46
CA PHE A 70 0.68 10.93 -6.74
C PHE A 70 0.43 12.42 -6.93
N GLY A 71 0.77 13.21 -5.90
CA GLY A 71 0.50 14.65 -5.89
C GLY A 71 0.32 15.22 -4.49
N SER A 72 -0.06 16.50 -4.42
CA SER A 72 -0.38 17.16 -3.16
C SER A 72 -1.81 16.85 -2.71
N ARG A 73 -2.03 16.74 -1.41
CA ARG A 73 -3.32 16.38 -0.79
C ARG A 73 -3.71 17.34 0.32
N SER A 74 -5.02 17.39 0.61
CA SER A 74 -5.49 17.98 1.86
C SER A 74 -4.96 17.16 3.06
N PRO A 75 -4.86 17.74 4.27
CA PRO A 75 -4.39 17.00 5.45
C PRO A 75 -5.19 15.72 5.71
N ARG A 76 -6.51 15.78 5.51
CA ARG A 76 -7.40 14.62 5.67
C ARG A 76 -7.09 13.51 4.68
N ASP A 77 -6.99 13.85 3.40
CA ASP A 77 -6.71 12.87 2.34
C ASP A 77 -5.28 12.31 2.46
N TYR A 78 -4.37 13.11 2.98
CA TYR A 78 -3.00 12.70 3.24
C TYR A 78 -2.90 11.66 4.37
N VAL A 79 -3.63 11.86 5.46
CA VAL A 79 -3.72 10.85 6.53
C VAL A 79 -4.39 9.58 6.03
N ALA A 80 -5.52 9.70 5.31
CA ALA A 80 -6.20 8.55 4.72
C ALA A 80 -5.29 7.76 3.76
N PHE A 81 -4.49 8.45 2.95
CA PHE A 81 -3.49 7.81 2.09
C PHE A 81 -2.49 6.96 2.89
N TRP A 82 -1.93 7.49 3.99
CA TRP A 82 -0.99 6.72 4.81
C TRP A 82 -1.66 5.54 5.51
N GLU A 83 -2.90 5.69 5.96
CA GLU A 83 -3.67 4.57 6.52
C GLU A 83 -3.87 3.48 5.47
N GLN A 84 -4.29 3.82 4.26
CA GLN A 84 -4.46 2.84 3.17
C GLN A 84 -3.16 2.11 2.85
N VAL A 85 -2.01 2.79 2.90
CA VAL A 85 -0.71 2.18 2.60
C VAL A 85 -0.22 1.29 3.74
N LEU A 86 -0.24 1.77 4.98
CA LEU A 86 0.46 1.09 6.09
C LEU A 86 -0.42 0.14 6.90
N GLN A 87 -1.74 0.36 6.96
CA GLN A 87 -2.65 -0.48 7.73
C GLN A 87 -2.64 -1.95 7.24
N PRO A 88 -2.63 -2.25 5.93
CA PRO A 88 -2.47 -3.63 5.44
C PRO A 88 -1.24 -4.35 5.98
N LEU A 89 -0.11 -3.65 6.10
CA LEU A 89 1.14 -4.22 6.59
C LEU A 89 1.09 -4.51 8.10
N LEU A 90 0.28 -3.77 8.85
CA LEU A 90 0.06 -3.98 10.28
C LEU A 90 -0.93 -5.11 10.55
N ASP A 91 -1.97 -5.23 9.71
CA ASP A 91 -3.09 -6.15 9.95
C ASP A 91 -2.92 -7.49 9.23
N CYS A 92 -1.93 -7.63 8.33
CA CYS A 92 -1.71 -8.88 7.58
C CYS A 92 -1.49 -10.12 8.47
N GLY A 93 -1.07 -9.93 9.72
CA GLY A 93 -0.93 -10.99 10.71
C GLY A 93 -2.24 -11.70 11.04
N ASP A 94 -3.40 -11.05 10.84
CA ASP A 94 -4.73 -11.67 11.03
C ASP A 94 -4.98 -12.82 10.05
N TRP A 95 -4.26 -12.82 8.91
CA TRP A 95 -4.23 -13.89 7.91
C TRP A 95 -2.96 -14.76 8.00
N PHE A 96 -2.26 -14.73 9.14
CA PHE A 96 -0.98 -15.43 9.34
C PHE A 96 0.09 -15.09 8.28
N LEU A 97 -0.03 -13.92 7.64
CA LEU A 97 0.92 -13.43 6.66
C LEU A 97 2.02 -12.59 7.36
N THR A 98 3.12 -12.39 6.65
CA THR A 98 4.21 -11.52 7.10
C THR A 98 4.30 -10.26 6.23
N PRO A 99 4.49 -9.06 6.81
CA PRO A 99 4.60 -7.82 6.04
C PRO A 99 5.78 -7.83 5.06
N TYR A 100 6.79 -8.66 5.29
CA TYR A 100 8.01 -8.70 4.47
C TYR A 100 7.93 -9.62 3.25
N SER A 101 6.79 -10.31 3.05
CA SER A 101 6.52 -11.07 1.83
C SER A 101 5.68 -10.30 0.81
N PHE A 102 5.33 -9.04 1.12
CA PHE A 102 4.72 -8.13 0.15
C PHE A 102 5.78 -7.46 -0.73
N VAL A 103 5.43 -7.22 -2.00
CA VAL A 103 6.28 -6.45 -2.92
C VAL A 103 6.21 -4.96 -2.53
N MET A 104 7.25 -4.47 -1.87
CA MET A 104 7.35 -3.09 -1.37
C MET A 104 7.98 -2.12 -2.39
N ASP A 105 7.41 -2.05 -3.58
CA ASP A 105 7.85 -1.16 -4.66
C ASP A 105 6.66 -0.31 -5.13
N PRO A 106 6.76 1.04 -5.13
CA PRO A 106 5.70 1.94 -5.61
C PRO A 106 5.12 1.61 -7.00
N GLN A 107 5.91 0.98 -7.88
CA GLN A 107 5.47 0.59 -9.23
C GLN A 107 4.47 -0.58 -9.22
N TYR A 108 4.44 -1.34 -8.13
CA TYR A 108 3.60 -2.52 -7.92
C TYR A 108 2.58 -2.34 -6.79
N LEU A 109 2.35 -1.10 -6.36
CA LEU A 109 1.20 -0.75 -5.54
C LEU A 109 0.03 -0.39 -6.42
N PHE A 110 -1.11 -1.00 -6.10
CA PHE A 110 -2.34 -0.83 -6.84
C PHE A 110 -3.39 -0.19 -5.97
N VAL A 111 -4.39 0.38 -6.60
CA VAL A 111 -5.53 0.97 -5.91
C VAL A 111 -6.75 0.76 -6.78
N ASP A 112 -7.87 0.50 -6.12
CA ASP A 112 -9.13 0.25 -6.80
C ASP A 112 -9.59 1.50 -7.61
N ARG A 113 -10.65 1.32 -8.40
CA ARG A 113 -11.19 2.41 -9.22
C ARG A 113 -11.79 3.52 -8.36
N GLN A 114 -12.35 3.19 -7.21
CA GLN A 114 -12.94 4.17 -6.27
C GLN A 114 -11.88 4.93 -5.46
N GLY A 115 -10.60 4.52 -5.50
CA GLY A 115 -9.51 5.16 -4.77
C GLY A 115 -9.47 4.81 -3.28
N GLY A 116 -10.23 3.80 -2.85
CA GLY A 116 -10.49 3.54 -1.42
C GLY A 116 -9.50 2.59 -0.76
N GLU A 117 -8.89 1.68 -1.51
CA GLU A 117 -8.08 0.59 -0.95
C GLU A 117 -6.81 0.38 -1.77
N VAL A 118 -5.65 0.45 -1.10
CA VAL A 118 -4.36 0.09 -1.69
C VAL A 118 -4.22 -1.42 -1.62
N SER A 119 -3.93 -2.04 -2.76
CA SER A 119 -3.68 -3.48 -2.88
C SER A 119 -2.22 -3.76 -3.20
N TYR A 120 -1.70 -4.82 -2.59
CA TYR A 120 -0.32 -5.29 -2.74
C TYR A 120 -0.25 -6.61 -3.50
N LEU A 121 0.91 -6.89 -4.08
CA LEU A 121 1.30 -8.25 -4.46
C LEU A 121 1.92 -8.93 -3.22
N TYR A 122 1.54 -10.18 -2.94
CA TYR A 122 2.09 -10.96 -1.85
C TYR A 122 2.72 -12.23 -2.38
N ILE A 123 4.02 -12.41 -2.19
CA ILE A 123 4.74 -13.58 -2.68
C ILE A 123 4.68 -14.69 -1.61
N PRO A 124 3.97 -15.82 -1.85
CA PRO A 124 3.81 -16.88 -0.86
C PRO A 124 5.06 -17.76 -0.80
N SER A 125 6.18 -17.18 -0.37
CA SER A 125 7.43 -17.89 -0.12
C SER A 125 7.74 -17.95 1.37
N LYS A 126 8.47 -18.99 1.77
CA LYS A 126 9.00 -19.20 3.12
C LYS A 126 9.96 -18.09 3.52
N GLU A 127 10.77 -17.62 2.57
CA GLU A 127 11.68 -16.50 2.78
C GLU A 127 10.98 -15.18 2.43
N PRO A 128 11.11 -14.15 3.27
CA PRO A 128 10.66 -12.82 2.91
C PRO A 128 11.33 -12.28 1.64
N CYS A 129 10.55 -11.56 0.84
CA CYS A 129 11.01 -10.94 -0.41
C CYS A 129 11.42 -9.46 -0.24
N SER A 130 11.28 -8.94 0.98
CA SER A 130 11.59 -7.58 1.40
C SER A 130 12.05 -7.59 2.86
N ASP A 131 12.44 -6.44 3.38
CA ASP A 131 12.84 -6.26 4.76
C ASP A 131 12.42 -4.89 5.31
N TYR A 132 12.78 -4.59 6.55
CA TYR A 132 12.48 -3.30 7.17
C TYR A 132 13.15 -2.12 6.44
N GLY A 133 14.35 -2.29 5.90
CA GLY A 133 15.03 -1.26 5.11
C GLY A 133 14.26 -0.91 3.83
N THR A 134 13.68 -1.91 3.20
CA THR A 134 12.82 -1.79 2.02
C THR A 134 11.53 -1.05 2.37
N LEU A 135 10.91 -1.36 3.51
CA LEU A 135 9.75 -0.62 4.03
C LEU A 135 10.07 0.86 4.26
N CYS A 136 11.18 1.17 4.93
CA CYS A 136 11.62 2.55 5.14
C CYS A 136 11.86 3.28 3.81
N SER A 137 12.44 2.58 2.82
CA SER A 137 12.69 3.13 1.49
C SER A 137 11.39 3.42 0.74
N LEU A 138 10.42 2.50 0.80
CA LEU A 138 9.07 2.68 0.25
C LEU A 138 8.40 3.92 0.84
N VAL A 139 8.39 4.03 2.17
CA VAL A 139 7.76 5.15 2.89
C VAL A 139 8.45 6.48 2.56
N ALA A 140 9.78 6.51 2.55
CA ALA A 140 10.52 7.70 2.15
C ALA A 140 10.21 8.12 0.71
N GLU A 141 10.12 7.16 -0.22
CA GLU A 141 9.74 7.45 -1.60
C GLU A 141 8.31 7.96 -1.74
N LEU A 142 7.35 7.31 -1.08
CA LEU A 142 5.96 7.75 -1.08
C LEU A 142 5.81 9.14 -0.47
N SER A 143 6.53 9.45 0.61
CA SER A 143 6.53 10.80 1.19
C SER A 143 7.11 11.85 0.25
N ARG A 144 8.14 11.54 -0.55
CA ARG A 144 8.70 12.49 -1.53
C ARG A 144 7.74 12.76 -2.69
N ARG A 145 6.99 11.74 -3.12
CA ARG A 145 6.07 11.84 -4.27
C ARG A 145 4.69 12.37 -3.88
N ASN A 146 4.41 12.49 -2.59
CA ASN A 146 3.12 12.90 -2.07
C ASN A 146 3.30 14.00 -1.02
N GLY A 147 2.91 15.22 -1.38
CA GLY A 147 2.93 16.37 -0.47
C GLY A 147 1.60 16.55 0.26
N VAL A 148 1.62 17.43 1.27
CA VAL A 148 0.42 17.85 1.98
C VAL A 148 0.38 19.37 2.07
N THR A 149 -0.81 19.96 1.98
CA THR A 149 -0.94 21.43 1.97
C THR A 149 -0.67 22.09 3.34
N ASP A 150 -0.53 21.30 4.41
CA ASP A 150 -0.18 21.76 5.74
C ASP A 150 1.32 21.53 6.02
N PRO A 151 2.15 22.59 6.03
CA PRO A 151 3.58 22.47 6.26
C PRO A 151 3.93 21.90 7.65
N ALA A 152 3.10 22.11 8.67
CA ALA A 152 3.36 21.57 10.00
C ALA A 152 3.24 20.05 10.00
N LEU A 153 2.20 19.53 9.34
CA LEU A 153 2.01 18.09 9.16
C LEU A 153 3.11 17.47 8.28
N GLU A 154 3.48 18.14 7.19
CA GLU A 154 4.58 17.69 6.31
C GLU A 154 5.90 17.55 7.07
N ASN A 155 6.28 18.58 7.84
CA ASN A 155 7.49 18.55 8.66
C ASN A 155 7.44 17.45 9.72
N LYS A 156 6.27 17.20 10.32
CA LYS A 156 6.08 16.15 11.33
C LYS A 156 6.32 14.76 10.71
N VAL A 157 5.79 14.53 9.51
CA VAL A 157 5.98 13.28 8.74
C VAL A 157 7.44 13.08 8.39
N LEU A 158 8.10 14.08 7.82
CA LEU A 158 9.52 13.99 7.43
C LEU A 158 10.41 13.64 8.62
N ARG A 159 10.19 14.28 9.78
CA ARG A 159 10.93 13.97 11.01
C ARG A 159 10.71 12.53 11.47
N ALA A 160 9.47 12.05 11.45
CA ALA A 160 9.15 10.68 11.84
C ALA A 160 9.80 9.63 10.92
N ILE A 161 9.90 9.93 9.62
CA ILE A 161 10.56 9.05 8.64
C ILE A 161 12.09 9.05 8.84
N MET A 162 12.69 10.20 9.14
CA MET A 162 14.15 10.35 9.25
C MET A 162 14.77 9.80 10.54
N GLN A 163 13.99 9.65 11.61
CA GLN A 163 14.49 9.24 12.92
C GLN A 163 14.47 7.72 13.09
N ASP A 164 13.37 7.19 13.64
CA ASP A 164 13.13 5.75 13.83
C ASP A 164 11.69 5.46 13.37
N PHE A 165 11.55 5.14 12.08
CA PHE A 165 10.23 4.99 11.46
C PHE A 165 9.50 3.75 11.96
N ARG A 166 8.54 3.92 12.86
CA ARG A 166 7.69 2.82 13.33
C ARG A 166 6.28 2.96 12.75
N PRO A 167 5.81 2.03 11.89
CA PRO A 167 4.54 2.21 11.16
C PRO A 167 3.33 2.49 12.07
N LYS A 168 3.21 1.76 13.19
CA LYS A 168 2.11 1.92 14.14
C LYS A 168 2.14 3.29 14.84
N GLU A 169 3.32 3.72 15.30
CA GLU A 169 3.50 5.02 15.96
C GLU A 169 3.30 6.17 14.97
N PHE A 170 3.79 6.01 13.73
CA PHE A 170 3.62 6.94 12.63
C PHE A 170 2.14 7.16 12.30
N LEU A 171 1.34 6.09 12.13
CA LEU A 171 -0.10 6.24 11.92
C LEU A 171 -0.81 6.84 13.13
N GLY A 172 -0.41 6.48 14.36
CA GLY A 172 -0.95 7.08 15.58
C GLY A 172 -0.72 8.59 15.63
N MET A 173 0.49 9.02 15.28
CA MET A 173 0.88 10.43 15.20
C MET A 173 0.06 11.22 14.18
N LEU A 174 -0.25 10.63 13.02
CA LEU A 174 -1.08 11.24 11.97
C LEU A 174 -2.55 11.37 12.41
N ARG A 175 -3.11 10.30 13.00
CA ARG A 175 -4.47 10.31 13.56
C ARG A 175 -4.61 11.38 14.64
N GLN A 176 -3.61 11.52 15.49
CA GLN A 176 -3.60 12.56 16.53
C GLN A 176 -3.56 13.96 15.92
N ALA A 177 -2.71 14.19 14.91
CA ALA A 177 -2.65 15.48 14.21
C ALA A 177 -3.99 15.88 13.58
N MET A 178 -4.80 14.92 13.11
CA MET A 178 -6.15 15.18 12.60
C MET A 178 -7.16 15.53 13.69
N ARG A 179 -6.99 15.02 14.91
CA ARG A 179 -7.85 15.37 16.05
C ARG A 179 -7.53 16.74 16.62
N ASP A 180 -6.25 17.12 16.60
CA ASP A 180 -5.77 18.40 17.13
C ASP A 180 -5.97 19.57 16.15
N ALA A 181 -6.35 19.29 14.90
CA ALA A 181 -6.62 20.31 13.91
C ALA A 181 -7.83 21.17 14.35
N PRO A 182 -7.71 22.50 14.40
CA PRO A 182 -8.80 23.38 14.81
C PRO A 182 -10.00 23.22 13.87
N ALA A 183 -11.21 23.17 14.43
CA ALA A 183 -12.44 23.13 13.65
C ALA A 183 -12.50 24.35 12.69
N PRO A 184 -12.98 24.18 11.45
CA PRO A 184 -13.13 25.30 10.53
C PRO A 184 -13.99 26.37 11.20
N GLN A 185 -13.44 27.58 11.35
CA GLN A 185 -14.20 28.72 11.86
C GLN A 185 -15.40 28.96 10.95
N PRO A 186 -16.64 29.07 11.49
CA PRO A 186 -17.79 29.41 10.67
C PRO A 186 -17.50 30.74 9.96
N ALA A 187 -17.68 30.75 8.63
CA ALA A 187 -17.49 31.94 7.81
C ALA A 187 -18.30 33.10 8.40
N ALA A 188 -17.63 34.23 8.61
CA ALA A 188 -18.29 35.44 9.11
C ALA A 188 -19.50 35.77 8.22
N PRO A 189 -20.67 36.10 8.82
CA PRO A 189 -21.85 36.43 8.03
C PRO A 189 -21.53 37.63 7.12
N ALA A 190 -21.91 37.50 5.85
CA ALA A 190 -21.71 38.53 4.85
C ALA A 190 -22.31 39.86 5.35
N PRO A 191 -21.62 41.01 5.16
CA PRO A 191 -22.14 42.29 5.58
C PRO A 191 -23.47 42.57 4.89
N ALA A 192 -24.47 42.99 5.68
CA ALA A 192 -25.79 43.35 5.18
C ALA A 192 -25.67 44.46 4.11
N PRO A 193 -26.48 44.42 3.05
CA PRO A 193 -26.48 45.48 2.04
C PRO A 193 -26.88 46.80 2.70
N ALA A 194 -26.11 47.85 2.43
CA ALA A 194 -26.35 49.20 2.93
C ALA A 194 -27.66 49.78 2.35
N PRO A 195 -28.38 50.65 3.11
CA PRO A 195 -29.68 51.20 2.73
C PRO A 195 -29.63 52.17 1.54
#